data_AF-A0A0D7DZV7-F1
#
_entry.id   AF-A0A0D7DZV7-F1
#
_cell.length_a   1.000
_cell.length_b   1.000
_cell.length_c   1.000
_cell.angle_alpha   90.00
_cell.angle_beta   90.00
_cell.angle_gamma   90.00
#
_symmetry.space_group_name_H-M   'P 1'
#
loop_
_entity.id
_entity.type
_entity.pdbx_description
1 polymer ?
#
loop_
_entity_poly.entity_id
_entity_poly.type
_entity_poly.pdbx_seq_one_letter_code
_entity_poly.pdbx_strand_id
1 'polypeptide(L)'
;MERLREKLDLPRGHYYLHVAVLAGLPVSLISDLASELERSPAQIAQWITASPGSAVMSIQAGEVFCRLIEILDALLELYDGDLGGALHWLTAPNVVLSNERPVEGVWGATERKVHLSPA
;
A
#
# COMPACT_ATOMS: atom_id res chain seq x y z
N MET A 1 7.78 -18.53 -2.68
CA MET A 1 7.42 -17.86 -1.41
C MET A 1 5.90 -17.76 -1.35
N GLU A 2 5.30 -17.84 -0.17
CA GLU A 2 3.87 -17.54 -0.01
C GLU A 2 3.64 -16.04 -0.23
N ARG A 3 2.62 -15.68 -1.02
CA ARG A 3 2.34 -14.28 -1.33
C ARG A 3 1.81 -13.57 -0.08
N LEU A 4 2.15 -12.29 0.12
CA LEU A 4 1.66 -11.48 1.24
C LEU A 4 0.13 -11.49 1.31
N ARG A 5 -0.55 -11.46 0.16
CA ARG A 5 -2.02 -11.59 0.12
C ARG A 5 -2.53 -12.89 0.75
N GLU A 6 -1.77 -13.98 0.68
CA GLU A 6 -2.15 -15.29 1.23
C GLU A 6 -1.87 -15.31 2.74
N LYS A 7 -0.71 -14.79 3.17
CA LYS A 7 -0.36 -14.64 4.58
C LYS A 7 -1.35 -13.76 5.36
N LEU A 8 -1.89 -12.73 4.70
CA LEU A 8 -2.87 -11.81 5.25
C LEU A 8 -4.32 -12.30 5.12
N ASP A 9 -4.53 -13.53 4.62
CA ASP A 9 -5.85 -14.13 4.40
C ASP A 9 -6.81 -13.21 3.60
N LEU A 10 -6.26 -12.47 2.63
CA LEU A 10 -7.07 -11.58 1.81
C LEU A 10 -7.93 -12.38 0.81
N PRO A 11 -9.20 -11.99 0.59
CA PRO A 11 -10.08 -12.68 -0.34
C PRO A 11 -9.46 -12.87 -1.72
N ARG A 12 -9.68 -14.04 -2.32
CA ARG A 12 -9.18 -14.37 -3.66
C ARG A 12 -10.09 -13.78 -4.73
N GLY A 13 -9.47 -13.19 -5.74
CA GLY A 13 -10.16 -12.61 -6.90
C GLY A 13 -10.65 -11.18 -6.67
N HIS A 14 -10.62 -10.38 -7.74
CA HIS A 14 -10.92 -8.95 -7.71
C HIS A 14 -12.33 -8.64 -7.17
N TYR A 15 -13.32 -9.47 -7.51
CA TYR A 15 -14.69 -9.26 -7.05
C TYR A 15 -14.81 -9.35 -5.52
N TYR A 16 -14.33 -10.43 -4.92
CA TYR A 16 -14.43 -10.62 -3.46
C TYR A 16 -13.56 -9.64 -2.69
N LEU A 17 -12.40 -9.28 -3.23
CA LEU A 17 -11.55 -8.25 -2.63
C LEU A 17 -12.23 -6.88 -2.64
N HIS A 18 -12.86 -6.52 -3.76
CA HIS A 18 -13.63 -5.27 -3.86
C HIS A 18 -14.81 -5.24 -2.88
N VAL A 19 -15.56 -6.34 -2.76
CA VAL A 19 -16.65 -6.46 -1.78
C VAL A 19 -16.14 -6.30 -0.34
N ALA A 20 -14.99 -6.90 0.00
CA ALA A 20 -14.39 -6.76 1.32
C ALA A 20 -13.92 -5.32 1.62
N VAL A 21 -13.39 -4.62 0.61
CA VAL A 21 -13.03 -3.19 0.72
C VAL A 21 -14.27 -2.34 0.97
N LEU A 22 -15.37 -2.58 0.26
CA LEU A 22 -16.64 -1.88 0.48
C LEU A 22 -17.24 -2.15 1.87
N ALA A 23 -17.05 -3.36 2.41
CA ALA A 23 -17.46 -3.72 3.76
C ALA A 23 -16.56 -3.12 4.86
N GLY A 24 -15.38 -2.63 4.49
CA GLY A 24 -14.35 -2.13 5.40
C GLY A 24 -13.41 -3.24 5.85
N LEU A 25 -12.17 -3.20 5.39
CA LEU A 25 -11.12 -4.12 5.84
C LEU A 25 -10.77 -3.86 7.32
N PRO A 26 -10.50 -4.90 8.13
CA PRO A 26 -10.16 -4.71 9.54
C PRO A 26 -8.80 -4.01 9.70
N VAL A 27 -8.69 -3.10 10.68
CA VAL A 27 -7.44 -2.34 10.90
C VAL A 27 -6.31 -3.22 11.44
N SER A 28 -6.62 -4.42 11.95
CA SER A 28 -5.60 -5.39 12.38
C SER A 28 -4.64 -5.77 11.25
N LEU A 29 -5.11 -5.76 10.00
CA LEU A 29 -4.29 -6.03 8.82
C LEU A 29 -3.11 -5.05 8.66
N ILE A 30 -3.21 -3.83 9.22
CA ILE A 30 -2.07 -2.90 9.27
C ILE A 30 -0.94 -3.49 10.13
N SER A 31 -1.29 -4.09 11.27
CA SER A 31 -0.32 -4.69 12.18
C SER A 31 0.22 -6.01 11.64
N ASP A 32 -0.63 -6.79 10.97
CA ASP A 32 -0.22 -8.03 10.31
C ASP A 32 0.78 -7.73 9.19
N LEU A 33 0.47 -6.74 8.31
CA LEU A 33 1.41 -6.29 7.28
C LEU A 33 2.69 -5.69 7.88
N ALA A 34 2.59 -4.90 8.94
CA ALA A 34 3.75 -4.32 9.60
C ALA A 34 4.72 -5.41 10.11
N SER A 35 4.17 -6.52 10.62
CA SER A 35 4.95 -7.67 11.08
C SER A 35 5.67 -8.36 9.92
N GLU A 36 4.97 -8.58 8.80
CA GLU A 36 5.58 -9.18 7.59
C GLU A 36 6.68 -8.31 6.96
N LEU A 37 6.59 -6.98 7.10
CA LEU A 37 7.55 -6.05 6.50
C LEU A 37 8.66 -5.60 7.47
N GLU A 38 8.66 -6.07 8.72
CA GLU A 38 9.56 -5.57 9.76
C GLU A 38 9.50 -4.03 9.90
N ARG A 39 8.27 -3.51 9.96
CA ARG A 39 7.96 -2.07 10.09
C ARG A 39 7.02 -1.82 11.25
N SER A 40 6.82 -0.54 11.59
CA SER A 40 5.83 -0.16 12.60
C SER A 40 4.43 -0.07 11.99
N PRO A 41 3.36 -0.45 12.72
CA PRO A 41 1.98 -0.24 12.26
C PRO A 41 1.68 1.22 11.93
N ALA A 42 2.28 2.17 12.66
CA ALA A 42 2.14 3.60 12.40
C ALA A 42 2.66 4.00 11.01
N GLN A 43 3.77 3.41 10.58
CA GLN A 43 4.33 3.66 9.25
C GLN A 43 3.44 3.08 8.15
N ILE A 44 2.90 1.87 8.35
CA ILE A 44 1.95 1.27 7.40
C ILE A 44 0.66 2.10 7.33
N ALA A 45 0.12 2.55 8.47
CA ALA A 45 -1.05 3.41 8.51
C ALA A 45 -0.83 4.72 7.75
N GLN A 46 0.36 5.32 7.87
CA GLN A 46 0.76 6.49 7.10
C GLN A 46 0.76 6.20 5.59
N TRP A 47 1.30 5.05 5.17
CA TRP A 47 1.27 4.59 3.79
C TRP A 47 -0.11 4.22 3.26
N ILE A 48 -1.14 4.18 4.07
CA ILE A 48 -2.49 3.94 3.53
C ILE A 48 -3.43 5.08 3.83
N THR A 49 -2.90 6.18 4.38
CA THR A 49 -3.66 7.34 4.87
C THR A 49 -4.78 6.93 5.83
N ALA A 50 -4.59 5.84 6.58
CA ALA A 50 -5.58 5.36 7.53
C ALA A 50 -5.66 6.30 8.73
N SER A 51 -6.89 6.72 9.03
CA SER A 51 -7.17 7.55 10.21
C SER A 51 -7.31 6.66 11.46
N PRO A 52 -6.84 7.13 12.62
CA PRO A 52 -7.01 6.40 13.88
C PRO A 52 -8.48 6.40 14.34
N GLY A 53 -8.84 5.43 15.17
CA GLY A 53 -10.11 5.45 15.93
C GLY A 53 -11.26 4.64 15.33
N SER A 54 -11.06 3.94 14.22
CA SER A 54 -12.03 2.98 13.67
C SER A 54 -11.54 1.54 13.83
N ALA A 55 -12.47 0.58 13.91
CA ALA A 55 -12.17 -0.86 13.89
C ALA A 55 -12.00 -1.42 12.45
N VAL A 56 -12.41 -0.64 11.45
CA VAL A 56 -12.24 -0.94 10.02
C VAL A 56 -11.65 0.27 9.27
N MET A 57 -10.92 0.00 8.20
CA MET A 57 -10.38 1.01 7.30
C MET A 57 -11.52 1.70 6.53
N SER A 58 -11.30 2.95 6.12
CA SER A 58 -12.16 3.57 5.10
C SER A 58 -12.00 2.84 3.76
N ILE A 59 -12.98 3.00 2.86
CA ILE A 59 -12.91 2.42 1.51
C ILE A 59 -11.60 2.81 0.82
N GLN A 60 -11.25 4.11 0.83
CA GLN A 60 -10.02 4.61 0.21
C GLN A 60 -8.77 3.96 0.83
N ALA A 61 -8.68 3.90 2.16
CA ALA A 61 -7.54 3.27 2.83
C ALA A 61 -7.46 1.77 2.51
N GLY A 62 -8.61 1.08 2.39
CA GLY A 62 -8.68 -0.32 1.99
C GLY A 62 -8.22 -0.56 0.55
N GLU A 63 -8.65 0.27 -0.42
CA GLU A 63 -8.19 0.18 -1.82
C GLU A 63 -6.68 0.35 -1.92
N VAL A 64 -6.16 1.34 -1.20
CA VAL A 64 -4.75 1.66 -1.13
C VAL A 64 -3.96 0.53 -0.47
N PHE A 65 -4.48 -0.04 0.62
CA PHE A 65 -3.89 -1.20 1.28
C PHE A 65 -3.78 -2.39 0.31
N CYS A 66 -4.86 -2.73 -0.41
CA CYS A 66 -4.83 -3.82 -1.39
C CYS A 66 -3.81 -3.56 -2.50
N ARG A 67 -3.74 -2.34 -3.03
CA ARG A 67 -2.75 -1.96 -4.06
C ARG A 67 -1.32 -2.07 -3.54
N LEU A 68 -1.07 -1.67 -2.30
CA LEU A 68 0.24 -1.82 -1.66
C LEU A 68 0.65 -3.29 -1.58
N ILE A 69 -0.26 -4.19 -1.20
CA ILE A 69 0.00 -5.64 -1.19
C ILE A 69 0.34 -6.17 -2.59
N GLU A 70 -0.43 -5.78 -3.62
CA GLU A 70 -0.15 -6.19 -5.00
C GLU A 70 1.23 -5.74 -5.48
N ILE A 71 1.63 -4.51 -5.16
CA ILE A 71 2.97 -3.97 -5.48
C ILE A 71 4.05 -4.75 -4.74
N LEU A 72 3.88 -5.01 -3.44
CA LEU A 72 4.85 -5.74 -2.64
C LEU A 72 5.00 -7.19 -3.10
N ASP A 73 3.90 -7.87 -3.44
CA ASP A 73 3.95 -9.22 -4.01
C ASP A 73 4.75 -9.23 -5.33
N ALA A 74 4.51 -8.26 -6.21
CA ALA A 74 5.26 -8.13 -7.47
C ALA A 74 6.74 -7.78 -7.25
N LEU A 75 7.06 -6.92 -6.28
CA LEU A 75 8.44 -6.57 -5.95
C LEU A 75 9.18 -7.74 -5.32
N LEU A 76 8.55 -8.48 -4.40
CA LEU A 76 9.17 -9.67 -3.82
C LEU A 76 9.41 -10.76 -4.86
N GLU A 77 8.54 -10.87 -5.87
CA GLU A 77 8.78 -11.75 -7.02
C GLU A 77 9.96 -11.25 -7.88
N LEU A 78 10.03 -9.95 -8.16
CA LEU A 78 11.09 -9.34 -8.97
C LEU A 78 12.49 -9.38 -8.31
N TYR A 79 12.53 -9.24 -6.98
CA TYR A 79 13.74 -9.18 -6.18
C TYR A 79 14.10 -10.55 -5.56
N ASP A 80 13.58 -11.66 -6.10
CA ASP A 80 13.83 -13.04 -5.62
C ASP A 80 13.61 -13.21 -4.11
N GLY A 81 12.69 -12.44 -3.56
CA GLY A 81 12.34 -12.45 -2.15
C GLY A 81 13.13 -11.52 -1.24
N ASP A 82 14.02 -10.70 -1.78
CA ASP A 82 14.74 -9.68 -1.00
C ASP A 82 13.80 -8.56 -0.54
N LEU A 83 13.31 -8.71 0.70
CA LEU A 83 12.48 -7.71 1.37
C LEU A 83 13.20 -6.37 1.52
N GLY A 84 14.52 -6.38 1.76
CA GLY A 84 15.31 -5.16 1.90
C GLY A 84 15.33 -4.35 0.60
N GLY A 85 15.62 -5.01 -0.51
CA GLY A 85 15.58 -4.44 -1.86
C GLY A 85 14.19 -3.93 -2.25
N ALA A 86 13.14 -4.73 -2.02
CA ALA A 86 11.76 -4.35 -2.29
C ALA A 86 11.33 -3.09 -1.50
N LEU A 87 11.62 -3.05 -0.19
CA LEU A 87 11.31 -1.90 0.65
C LEU A 87 12.16 -0.67 0.29
N HIS A 88 13.43 -0.87 -0.08
CA HIS A 88 14.27 0.23 -0.55
C HIS A 88 13.68 0.86 -1.81
N TRP A 89 13.31 0.05 -2.80
CA TRP A 89 12.65 0.56 -4.01
C TRP A 89 11.36 1.32 -3.68
N LEU A 90 10.52 0.76 -2.81
CA LEU A 90 9.23 1.33 -2.43
C LEU A 90 9.35 2.68 -1.71
N THR A 91 10.42 2.88 -0.94
CA THR A 91 10.59 4.04 -0.04
C THR A 91 11.65 5.03 -0.48
N ALA A 92 12.48 4.71 -1.48
CA ALA A 92 13.44 5.62 -2.06
C ALA A 92 12.82 6.48 -3.17
N PRO A 93 13.30 7.73 -3.37
CA PRO A 93 12.96 8.53 -4.54
C PRO A 93 13.26 7.75 -5.83
N ASN A 94 12.28 7.69 -6.73
CA ASN A 94 12.43 6.99 -8.01
C ASN A 94 12.46 7.98 -9.17
N VAL A 95 13.55 7.99 -9.93
CA VAL A 95 13.75 8.91 -11.07
C VAL A 95 12.69 8.75 -12.16
N VAL A 96 12.15 7.54 -12.34
CA VAL A 96 11.07 7.26 -13.30
C VAL A 96 9.74 7.85 -12.82
N LEU A 97 9.59 8.06 -11.51
CA LEU A 97 8.43 8.68 -10.87
C LEU A 97 8.70 10.13 -10.48
N SER A 98 9.48 10.87 -11.27
CA SER A 98 9.82 12.29 -11.00
C SER A 98 10.46 12.53 -9.61
N ASN A 99 11.23 11.56 -9.10
CA ASN A 99 11.83 11.54 -7.76
C ASN A 99 10.82 11.50 -6.60
N GLU A 100 9.58 11.11 -6.85
CA GLU A 100 8.65 10.73 -5.79
C GLU A 100 8.99 9.33 -5.26
N ARG A 101 8.67 9.08 -4.00
CA ARG A 101 8.77 7.74 -3.42
C ARG A 101 7.58 6.93 -3.92
N PRO A 102 7.75 5.70 -4.45
CA PRO A 102 6.64 4.93 -4.99
C PRO A 102 5.50 4.79 -4.00
N VAL A 103 5.79 4.57 -2.71
CA VAL A 103 4.81 4.55 -1.65
C VAL A 103 3.95 5.83 -1.71
N GLU A 104 4.58 7.01 -1.81
CA GLU A 104 3.96 8.34 -1.98
C GLU A 104 3.11 8.55 -3.22
N GLY A 105 3.42 7.85 -4.31
CA GLY A 105 2.69 7.92 -5.57
C GLY A 105 1.54 6.92 -5.71
N VAL A 106 1.45 5.90 -4.84
CA VAL A 106 0.39 4.86 -4.91
C VAL A 106 -1.01 5.46 -4.74
N TRP A 107 -1.10 6.67 -4.19
CA TRP A 107 -2.31 7.27 -3.63
C TRP A 107 -3.20 8.07 -4.58
N GLY A 108 -2.91 8.12 -5.87
CA GLY A 108 -3.77 8.85 -6.81
C GLY A 108 -3.87 10.34 -6.44
N ALA A 109 -2.75 11.06 -6.57
CA ALA A 109 -2.75 12.52 -6.52
C ALA A 109 -2.16 13.09 -7.81
N THR A 110 -2.79 12.79 -8.95
CA THR A 110 -2.65 13.64 -10.15
C THR A 110 -3.63 14.81 -10.15
N GLU A 111 -4.09 15.27 -8.98
CA GLU A 111 -4.79 16.54 -8.84
C GLU A 111 -4.07 17.44 -7.82
N ARG A 112 -2.94 18.02 -8.24
CA ARG A 112 -2.46 19.37 -7.88
C ARG A 112 -1.00 19.55 -8.33
N LYS A 113 -0.82 19.87 -9.61
CA LYS A 113 0.29 20.73 -10.08
C LYS A 113 0.04 21.23 -11.50
N VAL A 114 -1.22 21.58 -11.83
CA VAL A 114 -1.44 22.51 -12.95
C VAL A 114 -0.98 23.87 -12.44
N HIS A 115 0.22 24.27 -12.87
CA HIS A 115 0.75 25.61 -12.73
C HIS A 115 -0.30 26.62 -13.21
N LEU A 116 -0.89 27.38 -12.29
CA LEU A 116 -1.38 28.73 -12.62
C LEU A 116 -0.20 29.67 -12.38
N SER A 117 0.61 29.88 -13.41
CA SER A 117 1.36 31.14 -13.55
C SER A 117 0.47 32.10 -14.33
N PRO A 118 0.04 33.23 -13.75
CA PRO A 118 -0.43 34.34 -14.56
C PRO A 118 0.80 34.98 -15.24
N ALA A 119 0.62 35.28 -16.52
CA ALA A 119 1.49 36.12 -17.33
C ALA A 119 1.53 37.57 -16.83
#